data_AF-Q31AI2-F1
#
_entry.id   AF-Q31AI2-F1
#
_cell.length_a   1.000
_cell.length_b   1.000
_cell.length_c   1.000
_cell.angle_alpha   90.00
_cell.angle_beta   90.00
_cell.angle_gamma   90.00
#
_symmetry.space_group_name_H-M   'P 1'
#
loop_
_entity.id
_entity.type
_entity.pdbx_description
1 polymer ?
#
loop_
_entity_poly.entity_id
_entity_poly.type
_entity_poly.pdbx_seq_one_letter_code
_entity_poly.pdbx_strand_id
1 'polypeptide(L)'
;MNIFLAILIFGIIFLFYKKFNSKKPKNLKLDKFKNKLQSTQTNIERIFLREEEKTFSNPNINIHIGIYDNEDIINRKSNIHRARLSKFRKSKLNGEIIFQDDEQRIYKFNNGKKVYL
;
A
#
# COMPACT_ATOMS: atom_id res chain seq x y z
N MET A 1 29.37 -41.98 -45.97
CA MET A 1 29.73 -41.37 -44.67
C MET A 1 29.61 -39.84 -44.69
N ASN A 2 30.10 -39.15 -45.73
CA ASN A 2 30.06 -37.68 -45.81
C ASN A 2 28.65 -37.06 -45.86
N ILE A 3 27.68 -37.69 -46.53
CA ILE A 3 26.29 -37.18 -46.61
C ILE A 3 25.58 -37.23 -45.25
N PHE A 4 25.78 -38.31 -44.50
CA PHE A 4 25.18 -38.47 -43.17
C PHE A 4 25.77 -37.44 -42.17
N LEU A 5 27.08 -37.18 -42.27
CA LEU A 5 27.75 -36.12 -41.50
C LEU A 5 27.19 -34.74 -41.84
N ALA A 6 26.97 -34.46 -43.13
CA ALA A 6 26.40 -33.18 -43.57
C ALA A 6 24.98 -32.96 -43.02
N ILE A 7 24.12 -33.99 -43.07
CA ILE A 7 22.77 -33.92 -42.51
C ILE A 7 22.79 -33.68 -41.00
N LEU A 8 23.72 -34.30 -40.28
CA LEU A 8 23.88 -34.11 -38.83
C LEU A 8 24.30 -32.67 -38.49
N ILE A 9 25.24 -32.10 -39.25
CA ILE A 9 25.70 -30.72 -39.09
C ILE A 9 24.55 -29.74 -39.36
N PHE A 10 23.81 -29.93 -40.46
CA PHE A 10 22.65 -29.08 -40.77
C PHE A 10 21.54 -29.20 -39.72
N GLY A 11 21.29 -30.39 -39.18
CA GLY A 11 20.34 -30.60 -38.10
C GLY A 11 20.72 -29.84 -36.82
N ILE A 12 22.01 -29.86 -36.45
CA ILE A 12 22.53 -29.12 -35.30
C ILE A 12 22.38 -27.61 -35.52
N ILE A 13 22.78 -27.10 -36.70
CA ILE A 13 22.65 -25.68 -37.06
C ILE A 13 21.18 -25.24 -37.00
N PHE A 14 20.26 -26.05 -37.51
CA PHE A 14 18.82 -25.76 -37.47
C PHE A 14 18.28 -25.68 -36.04
N LEU A 15 18.71 -26.61 -35.15
CA LEU A 15 18.34 -26.59 -33.74
C LEU A 15 18.86 -25.33 -33.03
N PHE A 16 20.10 -24.92 -33.29
CA PHE A 16 20.65 -23.68 -32.74
C PHE A 16 19.91 -22.45 -33.27
N TYR A 17 19.67 -22.36 -34.58
CA TYR A 17 18.94 -21.26 -35.21
C TYR A 17 17.53 -21.10 -34.62
N LYS A 18 16.79 -22.21 -34.47
CA LYS A 18 15.46 -22.23 -33.85
C LYS A 18 15.49 -21.76 -32.39
N LYS A 19 16.55 -22.10 -31.64
CA LYS A 19 16.72 -21.70 -30.23
C LYS A 19 17.07 -20.22 -30.05
N PHE A 20 17.80 -19.63 -30.99
CA PHE A 20 18.11 -18.20 -30.97
C PHE A 20 16.90 -17.34 -31.35
N ASN A 21 16.14 -17.72 -32.39
CA ASN A 21 14.98 -16.95 -32.86
C ASN A 21 13.72 -17.11 -31.98
N SER A 22 13.64 -18.11 -31.11
CA SER A 22 12.50 -18.29 -30.20
C SER A 22 12.53 -17.37 -28.97
N LYS A 23 13.65 -16.69 -28.71
CA LYS A 23 13.74 -15.71 -27.62
C LYS A 23 13.01 -14.43 -28.03
N LYS A 24 11.75 -14.29 -27.61
CA LYS A 24 11.02 -13.02 -27.71
C LYS A 24 11.85 -11.90 -27.08
N PRO A 25 11.99 -10.73 -27.72
CA PRO A 25 12.68 -9.60 -27.13
C PRO A 25 11.96 -9.22 -25.82
N LYS A 26 12.68 -9.27 -24.69
CA LYS A 26 12.13 -8.84 -23.41
C LYS A 26 11.81 -7.34 -23.50
N ASN A 27 10.54 -6.98 -23.34
CA ASN A 27 10.16 -5.57 -23.23
C ASN A 27 10.57 -5.07 -21.84
N LEU A 28 11.76 -4.49 -21.75
CA LEU A 28 12.39 -4.01 -20.51
C LEU A 28 11.47 -3.07 -19.71
N LYS A 29 10.67 -2.24 -20.38
CA LYS A 29 9.72 -1.33 -19.70
C LYS A 29 8.60 -2.11 -19.02
N LEU A 30 8.04 -3.09 -19.70
CA LEU A 30 6.92 -3.89 -19.19
C LEU A 30 7.36 -4.84 -18.07
N ASP A 31 8.55 -5.41 -18.18
CA ASP A 31 9.16 -6.22 -17.11
C ASP A 31 9.49 -5.34 -15.89
N LYS A 32 10.04 -4.13 -16.09
CA LYS A 32 10.29 -3.18 -14.99
C LYS A 32 8.99 -2.80 -14.27
N PHE A 33 7.90 -2.58 -15.01
CA PHE A 33 6.58 -2.31 -14.43
C PHE A 33 6.02 -3.50 -13.66
N LYS A 34 6.04 -4.70 -14.23
CA LYS A 34 5.62 -5.94 -13.55
C LYS A 34 6.42 -6.20 -12.28
N ASN A 35 7.74 -6.07 -12.36
CA ASN A 35 8.62 -6.24 -11.22
C ASN A 35 8.35 -5.18 -10.14
N LYS A 36 8.03 -3.93 -10.52
CA LYS A 36 7.61 -2.90 -9.56
C LYS A 36 6.32 -3.34 -8.86
N LEU A 37 5.29 -3.76 -9.59
CA LEU A 37 4.01 -4.22 -9.01
C LEU A 37 4.11 -5.50 -8.19
N GLN A 38 5.05 -6.39 -8.49
CA GLN A 38 5.24 -7.64 -7.77
C GLN A 38 6.27 -7.51 -6.64
N SER A 39 6.96 -6.38 -6.57
CA SER A 39 7.95 -6.15 -5.53
C SER A 39 7.32 -6.17 -4.14
N THR A 40 8.07 -6.71 -3.18
CA THR A 40 7.70 -6.74 -1.76
C THR A 40 7.34 -5.34 -1.26
N GLN A 41 8.08 -4.32 -1.69
CA GLN A 41 7.83 -2.92 -1.31
C GLN A 41 6.42 -2.45 -1.69
N THR A 42 5.99 -2.67 -2.95
CA THR A 42 4.63 -2.26 -3.35
C THR A 42 3.52 -3.07 -2.70
N ASN A 43 3.80 -4.32 -2.30
CA ASN A 43 2.85 -5.12 -1.54
C ASN A 43 2.72 -4.59 -0.10
N ILE A 44 3.84 -4.21 0.53
CA ILE A 44 3.85 -3.55 1.84
C ILE A 44 3.06 -2.23 1.77
N GLU A 45 3.33 -1.39 0.76
CA GLU A 45 2.59 -0.13 0.55
C GLU A 45 1.09 -0.36 0.40
N ARG A 46 0.67 -1.40 -0.34
CA ARG A 46 -0.76 -1.75 -0.47
C ARG A 46 -1.39 -2.21 0.84
N ILE A 47 -0.69 -3.03 1.63
CA ILE A 47 -1.18 -3.45 2.95
C ILE A 47 -1.39 -2.22 3.82
N PHE A 48 -0.38 -1.35 3.82
CA PHE A 48 -0.38 -0.13 4.59
C PHE A 48 -1.54 0.82 4.19
N LEU A 49 -1.75 1.05 2.89
CA LEU A 49 -2.89 1.83 2.37
C LEU A 49 -4.25 1.23 2.78
N ARG A 50 -4.40 -0.10 2.72
CA ARG A 50 -5.65 -0.77 3.13
C ARG A 50 -5.93 -0.60 4.62
N GLU A 51 -4.89 -0.64 5.45
CA GLU A 51 -5.04 -0.37 6.89
C GLU A 51 -5.46 1.07 7.15
N GLU A 52 -4.90 2.02 6.41
CA GLU A 52 -5.32 3.41 6.48
C GLU A 52 -6.76 3.61 6.03
N GLU A 53 -7.19 3.00 4.92
CA GLU A 53 -8.58 3.11 4.45
C GLU A 53 -9.58 2.55 5.48
N LYS A 54 -9.26 1.40 6.09
CA LYS A 54 -10.06 0.81 7.18
C LYS A 54 -10.14 1.76 8.37
N THR A 55 -9.01 2.37 8.73
CA THR A 55 -8.95 3.35 9.80
C THR A 55 -9.79 4.56 9.42
N PHE A 56 -9.52 5.23 8.31
CA PHE A 56 -10.22 6.42 7.86
C PHE A 56 -11.75 6.27 7.80
N SER A 57 -12.24 5.12 7.32
CA SER A 57 -13.67 4.86 7.13
C SER A 57 -14.46 4.60 8.42
N ASN A 58 -13.81 4.19 9.52
CA ASN A 58 -14.50 3.86 10.76
C ASN A 58 -14.03 4.74 11.94
N PRO A 59 -14.84 5.70 12.42
CA PRO A 59 -14.43 6.62 13.47
C PRO A 59 -14.25 5.96 14.85
N ASN A 60 -14.74 4.74 15.06
CA ASN A 60 -14.63 4.02 16.33
C ASN A 60 -13.29 3.27 16.47
N ILE A 61 -12.56 3.05 15.37
CA ILE A 61 -11.23 2.43 15.42
C ILE A 61 -10.26 3.42 16.06
N ASN A 62 -9.55 2.98 17.09
CA ASN A 62 -8.62 3.81 17.84
C ASN A 62 -7.41 4.21 16.99
N ILE A 63 -7.14 5.51 16.89
CA ILE A 63 -5.86 6.03 16.39
C ILE A 63 -4.95 6.18 17.60
N HIS A 64 -3.86 5.42 17.63
CA HIS A 64 -2.88 5.52 18.71
C HIS A 64 -1.66 6.33 18.25
N ILE A 65 -1.37 7.43 18.93
CA ILE A 65 -0.15 8.22 18.79
C ILE A 65 0.79 7.79 19.93
N GLY A 66 1.86 7.08 19.57
CA GLY A 66 2.86 6.60 20.50
C GLY A 66 3.97 7.62 20.72
N ILE A 67 4.70 7.47 21.83
CA ILE A 67 5.80 8.36 22.22
C ILE A 67 7.01 8.21 21.29
N TYR A 68 7.16 7.03 20.69
CA TYR A 68 8.25 6.70 19.75
C TYR A 68 7.85 6.85 18.28
N ASP A 69 6.65 7.36 17.98
CA ASP A 69 6.27 7.62 16.60
C ASP A 69 7.12 8.77 16.04
N ASN A 70 7.53 8.64 14.78
CA ASN A 70 8.19 9.74 14.09
C ASN A 70 7.17 10.84 13.73
N GLU A 71 7.67 12.03 13.40
CA GLU A 71 6.84 13.19 13.08
C GLU A 71 5.88 12.92 11.90
N ASP A 72 6.35 12.22 10.86
CA ASP A 72 5.53 11.86 9.70
C ASP A 72 4.32 10.97 10.07
N ILE A 73 4.54 9.95 10.90
CA ILE A 73 3.50 9.05 11.39
C ILE A 73 2.53 9.82 12.29
N ILE A 74 3.03 10.70 13.16
CA ILE A 74 2.21 11.56 14.03
C ILE A 74 1.31 12.46 13.17
N ASN A 75 1.90 13.18 12.21
CA ASN A 75 1.18 14.10 11.32
C ASN A 75 0.10 13.38 10.53
N ARG A 76 0.41 12.19 10.01
CA ARG A 76 -0.54 11.39 9.26
C ARG A 76 -1.68 10.87 10.13
N LYS A 77 -1.40 10.31 11.31
CA LYS A 77 -2.40 9.88 12.29
C LYS A 77 -3.31 11.05 12.73
N SER A 78 -2.72 12.22 12.95
CA SER A 78 -3.42 13.46 13.28
C SER A 78 -4.34 13.92 12.14
N ASN A 79 -3.87 13.85 10.89
CA ASN A 79 -4.67 14.20 9.72
C ASN A 79 -5.87 13.25 9.53
N ILE A 80 -5.68 11.93 9.73
CA ILE A 80 -6.78 10.96 9.71
C ILE A 80 -7.80 11.30 10.82
N HIS A 81 -7.33 11.65 12.02
CA HIS A 81 -8.19 12.05 13.13
C HIS A 81 -9.03 13.29 12.78
N ARG A 82 -8.41 14.35 12.25
CA ARG A 82 -9.08 15.59 11.82
C ARG A 82 -10.12 15.33 10.73
N ALA A 83 -9.76 14.53 9.73
CA ALA A 83 -10.67 14.19 8.63
C ALA A 83 -11.89 13.41 9.13
N ARG A 84 -11.71 12.49 10.07
CA ARG A 84 -12.83 11.77 10.71
C ARG A 84 -13.72 12.70 11.53
N LEU A 85 -13.16 13.64 12.29
CA LEU A 85 -13.95 14.62 13.03
C LEU A 85 -14.81 15.46 12.07
N SER A 86 -14.21 15.95 10.98
CA SER A 86 -14.95 16.71 9.96
C SER A 86 -16.07 15.89 9.30
N LYS A 87 -15.81 14.63 8.95
CA LYS A 87 -16.77 13.77 8.23
C LYS A 87 -17.86 13.17 9.12
N PHE A 88 -17.49 12.67 10.30
CA PHE A 88 -18.36 11.88 11.17
C PHE A 88 -18.73 12.58 12.48
N ARG A 89 -18.18 13.77 12.75
CA ARG A 89 -18.32 14.52 14.00
C ARG A 89 -17.80 13.79 15.24
N LYS A 90 -17.07 12.68 15.04
CA LYS A 90 -16.47 11.87 16.10
C LYS A 90 -15.25 11.11 15.61
N SER A 91 -14.32 10.83 16.51
CA SER A 91 -13.13 10.04 16.22
C SER A 91 -12.50 9.52 17.51
N LYS A 92 -12.08 8.25 17.53
CA LYS A 92 -11.39 7.65 18.68
C LYS A 92 -9.88 7.89 18.57
N LEU A 93 -9.29 8.53 19.58
CA LEU A 93 -7.87 8.87 19.67
C LEU A 93 -7.34 8.46 21.05
N ASN A 94 -6.23 7.72 21.08
CA ASN A 94 -5.57 7.27 22.31
C ASN A 94 -6.52 6.63 23.34
N GLY A 95 -7.53 5.91 22.87
CA GLY A 95 -8.52 5.22 23.70
C GLY A 95 -9.77 6.04 24.02
N GLU A 96 -9.72 7.36 23.88
CA GLU A 96 -10.83 8.27 24.14
C GLU A 96 -11.63 8.57 22.87
N ILE A 97 -12.96 8.72 23.00
CA ILE A 97 -13.80 9.19 21.90
C ILE A 97 -13.90 10.71 21.99
N ILE A 98 -13.45 11.37 20.94
CA ILE A 98 -13.51 12.82 20.77
C ILE A 98 -14.64 13.13 19.79
N PHE A 99 -15.36 14.21 20.06
CA PHE A 99 -16.49 14.69 19.27
C PHE A 99 -16.25 16.12 18.83
N GLN A 100 -16.92 16.50 17.74
CA GLN A 100 -16.92 17.87 17.21
C GLN A 100 -18.37 18.33 17.06
N ASP A 101 -18.70 19.50 17.62
CA ASP A 101 -20.03 20.11 17.44
C ASP A 101 -20.15 20.87 16.10
N ASP A 102 -21.31 21.46 15.85
CA ASP A 102 -21.58 22.21 14.63
C ASP A 102 -20.77 23.53 14.55
N GLU A 103 -20.42 24.08 15.71
CA GLU A 103 -19.53 25.24 15.87
C GLU A 103 -18.04 24.86 15.79
N GLN A 104 -17.74 23.62 15.41
CA GLN A 104 -16.39 23.05 15.31
C GLN A 104 -15.64 22.93 16.63
N ARG A 105 -16.30 23.11 17.78
CA ARG A 105 -15.69 22.93 19.10
C ARG A 105 -15.52 21.45 19.40
N ILE A 106 -14.37 21.13 19.99
CA ILE A 106 -14.00 19.77 20.33
C ILE A 106 -14.39 19.45 21.77
N TYR A 107 -14.96 18.28 21.99
CA TYR A 107 -15.35 17.85 23.33
C TYR A 107 -15.23 16.34 23.50
N LYS A 108 -15.17 15.90 24.76
CA LYS A 108 -15.29 14.49 25.15
C LYS A 108 -16.32 14.33 26.25
N PHE A 109 -16.78 13.10 26.45
CA PHE A 109 -17.59 12.76 27.61
C PHE A 109 -16.69 12.22 28.72
N ASN A 110 -16.75 12.85 29.89
CA ASN A 110 -16.12 12.34 31.10
C ASN A 110 -17.22 12.04 32.13
N ASN A 111 -17.36 10.77 32.52
CA ASN A 111 -18.43 10.29 33.41
C ASN A 111 -19.83 10.80 33.04
N GLY A 112 -20.16 10.77 31.74
CA GLY A 112 -21.45 11.22 31.21
C GLY A 112 -21.60 12.74 31.06
N LYS A 113 -20.65 13.55 31.54
CA LYS A 113 -20.66 15.01 31.36
C LYS A 113 -19.86 15.42 30.13
N LYS A 114 -20.40 16.36 29.37
CA LYS A 114 -19.71 16.97 28.22
C LYS A 114 -18.62 17.91 28.73
N VAL A 115 -17.37 17.67 28.34
CA VAL A 115 -16.21 18.51 28.68
C VAL A 115 -15.56 18.95 27.38
N TYR A 116 -15.49 20.26 27.17
CA TYR A 116 -14.80 20.85 26.01
C TYR A 116 -13.29 20.78 26.22
N LEU A 117 -12.56 20.54 25.12
CA LEU A 117 -11.10 20.38 25.09
C LEU A 117 -10.44 21.62 24.49
#